data_AF-A0A2N2BYL4-F1
#
_entry.id   AF-A0A2N2BYL4-F1
#
_cell.length_a   1.000
_cell.length_b   1.000
_cell.length_c   1.000
_cell.angle_alpha   90.00
_cell.angle_beta   90.00
_cell.angle_gamma   90.00
#
_symmetry.space_group_name_H-M   'P 1'
#
loop_
_entity.id
_entity.type
_entity.pdbx_description
1 polymer ?
#
loop_
_entity_poly.entity_id
_entity_poly.type
_entity_poly.pdbx_seq_one_letter_code
_entity_poly.pdbx_strand_id
1 'polypeptide(L)' 'MSKHIPFDKLSKKAKKTLAKKRRATWGTLNPTTRRPPNPKVYNRKKTRSREDDNLSSSLFFISEALYAAICINKL' A
#
# COMPACT_ATOMS: atom_id res chain seq x y z
N MET A 1 22.52 45.93 23.49
CA MET A 1 22.38 44.50 23.85
C MET A 1 20.90 44.18 24.00
N SER A 2 20.35 43.29 23.18
CA SER A 2 18.96 42.84 23.38
C SER A 2 18.92 41.94 24.61
N LYS A 3 17.99 42.21 25.54
CA LYS A 3 17.80 41.38 26.73
C LYS A 3 17.21 40.04 26.29
N HIS A 4 17.85 38.93 26.65
CA HIS A 4 17.30 37.60 26.42
C HIS A 4 16.08 37.39 27.33
N ILE A 5 14.90 37.23 26.72
CA ILE A 5 13.65 36.94 27.44
C ILE A 5 13.37 35.44 27.30
N PRO A 6 13.26 34.69 28.41
CA PRO A 6 12.92 33.27 28.36
C PRO A 6 11.52 33.05 27.77
N PHE A 7 11.34 31.92 27.10
CA PHE A 7 10.11 31.61 26.35
C PHE A 7 8.85 31.73 27.19
N ASP A 8 8.88 31.28 28.45
CA ASP A 8 7.70 31.25 29.32
C ASP A 8 7.13 32.64 29.61
N LYS A 9 8.01 33.65 29.67
CA LYS A 9 7.67 35.05 29.94
C LYS A 9 7.22 35.83 28.70
N LEU A 10 7.21 35.20 27.53
CA LEU A 10 6.71 35.83 26.31
C LEU A 10 5.18 35.91 26.31
N SER A 11 4.65 37.00 25.76
CA SER A 11 3.21 37.13 25.50
C SER A 11 2.72 36.04 24.55
N LYS A 12 1.43 35.69 24.61
CA LYS A 12 0.82 34.69 23.71
C LYS A 12 1.09 35.01 22.23
N LYS A 13 1.06 36.30 21.84
CA LYS A 13 1.33 36.76 20.47
C LYS A 13 2.79 36.49 20.07
N ALA A 14 3.76 36.81 20.94
CA ALA A 14 5.18 36.58 20.67
C ALA A 14 5.55 35.09 20.59
N LYS A 15 4.96 34.25 21.45
CA LYS A 15 5.11 32.79 21.35
C LYS A 15 4.62 32.26 20.00
N LYS A 16 3.48 32.76 19.51
CA LYS A 16 2.91 32.38 18.21
C LYS A 16 3.80 32.79 17.03
N THR A 17 4.35 34.01 17.03
CA THR A 17 5.26 34.45 15.95
C THR A 17 6.55 33.66 15.96
N LEU A 18 7.13 33.39 17.13
CA LEU A 18 8.33 32.56 17.27
C LEU A 18 8.07 31.12 16.81
N ALA A 19 6.93 30.52 17.21
CA ALA A 19 6.53 29.19 16.75
C ALA A 19 6.29 29.16 15.23
N LYS A 20 5.70 30.21 14.64
CA LYS A 20 5.52 30.32 13.18
C LYS A 20 6.87 30.43 12.46
N LYS A 21 7.83 31.17 13.02
CA LYS A 21 9.21 31.24 12.49
C LYS A 21 9.92 29.89 12.58
N ARG A 22 9.72 29.13 13.67
CA ARG A 22 10.28 27.78 13.85
C ARG A 22 9.62 26.72 12.97
N ARG A 23 8.31 26.84 12.73
CA ARG A 23 7.58 25.98 11.79
C ARG A 23 7.79 26.46 10.36
N ALA A 24 8.95 26.14 9.80
CA ALA A 24 9.27 26.54 8.43
C ALA A 24 8.67 25.58 7.40
N THR A 25 8.64 24.28 7.67
CA THR A 25 8.13 23.18 6.81
C THR A 25 8.45 21.87 7.56
N TRP A 26 7.97 20.72 7.08
CA TRP A 26 8.37 19.41 7.61
C TRP A 26 9.85 19.03 7.27
N GLY A 27 10.70 20.02 6.98
CA GLY A 27 12.05 19.82 6.45
C GLY A 27 12.01 19.11 5.09
N THR A 28 12.83 18.08 4.93
CA THR A 28 12.91 17.19 3.75
C THR A 28 11.65 16.32 3.56
N LEU A 29 10.79 16.28 4.57
CA LEU A 29 9.84 15.20 4.77
C LEU A 29 8.42 15.67 4.40
N ASN A 30 8.02 15.58 3.13
CA ASN A 30 6.69 16.01 2.72
C ASN A 30 5.62 14.93 3.04
N PRO A 31 4.69 15.16 3.99
CA PRO A 31 3.68 14.16 4.37
C PRO A 31 2.78 13.75 3.20
N THR A 32 2.58 14.63 2.21
CA THR A 32 1.79 14.35 1.02
C THR A 32 2.45 13.30 0.12
N THR A 33 3.79 13.27 0.08
CA THR A 33 4.56 12.35 -0.79
C THR A 33 4.74 10.95 -0.22
N ARG A 34 4.55 10.76 1.10
CA ARG A 34 4.62 9.46 1.77
C ARG A 34 3.26 8.77 1.91
N ARG A 35 2.23 9.29 1.24
CA ARG A 35 0.89 8.71 1.29
C ARG A 35 0.87 7.38 0.54
N PRO A 36 0.40 6.27 1.15
CA PRO A 36 0.21 5.02 0.43
C PRO A 36 -0.83 5.21 -0.69
N PRO A 37 -0.71 4.48 -1.81
CA PRO A 37 -1.66 4.58 -2.91
C PRO A 37 -3.08 4.25 -2.45
N ASN A 38 -4.08 4.93 -3.02
CA ASN A 38 -5.48 4.69 -2.65
C ASN A 38 -5.89 3.28 -3.08
N PRO A 39 -6.30 2.39 -2.14
CA PRO A 39 -6.64 1.01 -2.45
C PRO A 39 -7.90 0.87 -3.32
N LYS A 40 -8.75 1.90 -3.36
CA LYS A 40 -9.98 1.94 -4.18
C LYS A 40 -9.73 2.47 -5.60
N VAL A 41 -8.54 2.99 -5.90
CA VAL A 41 -8.23 3.45 -7.27
C VAL A 41 -8.18 2.25 -8.19
N TYR A 42 -8.96 2.34 -9.26
CA TYR A 42 -8.97 1.34 -10.31
C TYR A 42 -7.57 1.20 -10.93
N ASN A 43 -7.01 0.00 -10.87
CA ASN A 43 -5.70 -0.34 -11.43
C ASN A 43 -5.86 -1.52 -12.40
N ARG A 44 -5.83 -1.22 -13.72
CA ARG A 44 -5.96 -2.23 -14.78
C ARG A 44 -4.90 -3.33 -14.73
N LYS A 45 -3.73 -3.05 -14.15
CA LYS A 45 -2.63 -4.04 -14.01
C LYS A 45 -2.83 -4.98 -12.81
N LYS A 46 -3.79 -4.68 -11.93
CA LYS A 46 -4.16 -5.52 -10.77
C LYS A 46 -5.25 -6.54 -11.16
N THR A 47 -5.35 -6.90 -12.43
CA THR A 47 -6.12 -8.10 -12.80
C THR A 47 -5.38 -9.29 -12.20
N ARG A 48 -5.99 -9.92 -11.19
CA ARG A 48 -5.57 -11.20 -10.63
C ARG A 48 -5.40 -12.14 -11.82
N SER A 49 -4.16 -12.46 -12.21
CA SER A 49 -3.92 -13.61 -13.05
C SER A 49 -4.50 -14.78 -12.27
N ARG A 50 -5.57 -15.38 -12.79
CA ARG A 50 -6.08 -16.64 -12.27
C ARG A 50 -5.08 -17.70 -12.73
N GLU A 51 -3.93 -17.77 -12.07
CA GLU A 51 -2.93 -18.82 -12.30
C GLU A 51 -3.38 -20.17 -11.72
N ASP A 52 -4.51 -20.17 -10.99
CA ASP A 52 -5.07 -21.35 -10.33
C ASP A 52 -5.90 -22.27 -11.24
N ASP A 53 -6.28 -21.83 -12.45
CA ASP A 53 -7.22 -22.58 -13.30
C ASP A 53 -6.53 -23.66 -14.17
N ASN A 54 -5.22 -23.59 -14.37
CA ASN A 54 -4.51 -24.51 -15.28
C ASN A 54 -4.28 -25.90 -14.69
N LEU A 55 -4.04 -26.00 -13.39
CA LEU A 55 -3.82 -27.29 -12.72
C LEU A 55 -5.12 -28.08 -12.59
N SER A 56 -6.22 -27.37 -12.29
CA SER A 56 -7.55 -27.97 -12.12
C SER A 56 -8.08 -28.57 -13.44
N SER A 57 -7.96 -27.84 -14.55
CA SER A 57 -8.38 -28.34 -15.86
C SER A 57 -7.52 -29.53 -16.33
N SER A 58 -6.20 -29.49 -16.17
CA SER A 58 -5.29 -30.57 -16.58
C SER A 58 -5.58 -31.89 -15.84
N LEU A 59 -5.79 -31.84 -14.52
CA LEU A 59 -6.06 -33.02 -13.70
C LEU A 59 -7.39 -33.70 -14.07
N PHE A 60 -8.39 -32.92 -14.47
CA PHE A 60 -9.69 -33.44 -14.91
C PHE A 60 -9.58 -34.26 -16.21
N PHE A 61 -8.76 -33.80 -17.16
CA PHE A 61 -8.54 -34.54 -18.41
C PHE A 61 -7.73 -35.82 -18.20
N ILE A 62 -6.76 -35.81 -17.26
CA ILE A 62 -5.95 -37.00 -16.95
C ILE A 62 -6.80 -38.05 -16.24
N SER A 63 -7.68 -37.67 -15.31
CA SER A 63 -8.55 -38.63 -14.63
C SER A 63 -9.55 -39.32 -15.57
N GLU A 64 -10.14 -38.56 -16.50
CA GLU A 64 -11.06 -39.10 -17.51
C GLU A 64 -10.34 -40.05 -18.48
N ALA A 65 -9.15 -39.69 -18.95
CA ALA A 65 -8.37 -40.53 -19.85
C ALA A 65 -7.97 -41.87 -19.20
N LEU A 66 -7.57 -41.84 -17.93
CA LEU A 66 -7.23 -43.05 -17.18
C LEU A 66 -8.46 -43.94 -16.93
N TYR A 67 -9.61 -43.34 -16.60
CA TYR A 67 -10.85 -44.09 -16.41
C TYR A 67 -11.31 -44.78 -17.70
N ALA A 68 -11.27 -44.08 -18.83
CA ALA A 68 -11.58 -44.66 -20.14
C ALA A 68 -10.62 -45.81 -20.51
N ALA A 69 -9.32 -45.65 -20.27
CA ALA A 69 -8.33 -46.70 -20.55
C ALA A 69 -8.51 -47.94 -19.67
N ILE A 70 -8.88 -47.77 -18.39
CA ILE A 70 -9.20 -48.90 -17.50
C ILE A 70 -10.46 -49.63 -17.98
N CYS A 71 -11.49 -48.90 -18.42
CA CYS A 71 -12.73 -49.48 -18.93
C CYS A 71 -12.52 -50.29 -20.22
N ILE A 72 -11.62 -49.85 -21.11
CA ILE A 72 -11.29 -50.58 -22.35
C ILE A 72 -10.53 -51.88 -22.06
N ASN A 73 -9.64 -51.90 -21.07
CA ASN A 73 -8.84 -53.07 -20.71
C ASN A 73 -9.56 -54.07 -19.79
N LYS A 74 -10.83 -53.81 -19.43
CA LYS A 74 -11.65 -54.66 -18.56
C LYS A 74 -12.82 -55.34 -19.30
N LEU A 75 -12.89 -55.17 -20.63
CA LEU A 75 -13.66 -55.98 -21.58
C LEU A 75 -12.77 -57.10 -22.15
#